data_AF-A0A1V4PFC2-F1
#
_entry.id   AF-A0A1V4PFC2-F1
#
_cell.length_a   1.000
_cell.length_b   1.000
_cell.length_c   1.000
_cell.angle_alpha   90.00
_cell.angle_beta   90.00
_cell.angle_gamma   90.00
#
_symmetry.space_group_name_H-M   'P 1'
#
loop_
_entity.id
_entity.type
_entity.pdbx_description
1 polymer ?
#
loop_
_entity_poly.entity_id
_entity_poly.type
_entity_poly.pdbx_seq_one_letter_code
_entity_poly.pdbx_strand_id
1 'polypeptide(L)'
;AALKPKHRHQEFLAFLKQVERAYRDTVDDTGNPVDLHLVMDNYAAHKHANVKKWLAEHPRVIVHFTPTHASWMNLVEVWFGI
;
A
#
# COMPACT_ATOMS: atom_id res chain seq x y z
N ALA A 1 10.51 6.92 -11.77
CA ALA A 1 10.21 5.48 -11.89
C ALA A 1 9.76 4.94 -10.55
N ALA A 2 8.67 4.15 -10.55
CA ALA A 2 8.09 3.52 -9.36
C ALA A 2 9.00 2.43 -8.76
N LEU A 3 9.83 1.79 -9.59
CA LEU A 3 10.84 0.85 -9.13
C LEU A 3 12.11 1.59 -8.71
N LYS A 4 12.53 1.38 -7.46
CA LYS A 4 13.77 1.92 -6.88
C LYS A 4 14.77 0.78 -6.67
N PRO A 5 16.10 1.05 -6.70
CA PRO A 5 17.12 0.03 -6.47
C PRO A 5 17.14 -0.56 -5.06
N LYS A 6 16.45 0.09 -4.11
CA LYS A 6 16.32 -0.34 -2.72
C LYS A 6 14.85 -0.43 -2.35
N HIS A 7 14.53 -1.31 -1.41
CA HIS A 7 13.17 -1.60 -0.96
C HIS A 7 13.00 -1.28 0.53
N ARG A 8 13.42 -0.08 0.97
CA ARG A 8 13.28 0.35 2.37
C ARG A 8 12.03 1.20 2.55
N HIS A 9 11.77 1.59 3.79
CA HIS A 9 10.59 2.39 4.13
C HIS A 9 10.56 3.75 3.41
N GLN A 10 11.70 4.36 3.07
CA GLN A 10 11.72 5.63 2.33
C GLN A 10 11.21 5.45 0.90
N GLU A 11 11.67 4.40 0.22
CA GLU A 11 11.22 4.09 -1.13
C GLU A 11 9.75 3.66 -1.13
N PHE A 12 9.33 2.85 -0.15
CA PHE A 12 7.93 2.47 0.01
C PHE A 12 7.02 3.68 0.28
N LEU A 13 7.43 4.60 1.15
CA LEU A 13 6.65 5.81 1.43
C LEU A 13 6.55 6.73 0.20
N ALA A 14 7.62 6.85 -0.59
CA ALA A 14 7.57 7.59 -1.85
C ALA A 14 6.59 6.95 -2.85
N PHE A 15 6.52 5.62 -2.87
CA PHE A 15 5.55 4.88 -3.68
C PHE A 15 4.11 5.11 -3.19
N LEU A 16 3.83 5.02 -1.88
CA LEU A 16 2.49 5.31 -1.33
C LEU A 16 1.99 6.70 -1.72
N LYS A 17 2.84 7.72 -1.63
CA LYS A 17 2.52 9.09 -2.06
C LYS A 17 2.24 9.18 -3.57
N GLN A 18 2.93 8.39 -4.38
CA GLN A 18 2.67 8.33 -5.80
C GLN A 18 1.30 7.69 -6.10
N VAL A 19 0.96 6.60 -5.41
CA VAL A 19 -0.33 5.92 -5.55
C VAL A 19 -1.47 6.83 -5.10
N GLU A 20 -1.37 7.43 -3.91
CA GLU A 20 -2.36 8.38 -3.40
C GLU A 20 -2.61 9.50 -4.42
N ARG A 21 -1.55 10.13 -4.94
CA ARG A 21 -1.67 11.18 -5.95
C ARG A 21 -2.38 10.71 -7.23
N ALA A 22 -2.15 9.47 -7.66
CA ALA A 22 -2.73 8.94 -8.89
C ALA A 22 -4.25 8.71 -8.77
N TYR A 23 -4.74 8.39 -7.57
CA TYR A 23 -6.15 8.02 -7.33
C TYR A 23 -6.92 9.03 -6.47
N ARG A 24 -6.29 10.13 -6.03
CA ARG A 24 -6.92 11.13 -5.15
C ARG A 24 -8.23 11.70 -5.70
N ASP A 25 -8.31 11.86 -7.02
CA ASP A 25 -9.43 12.47 -7.74
C ASP A 25 -10.45 11.41 -8.22
N THR A 26 -10.24 10.14 -7.88
CA THR A 26 -11.18 9.04 -8.18
C THR A 26 -12.39 9.12 -7.25
N VAL A 27 -13.57 9.07 -7.87
CA VAL A 27 -14.87 9.09 -7.19
C VAL A 27 -15.71 7.87 -7.56
N ASP A 28 -16.64 7.51 -6.69
CA ASP A 28 -17.63 6.47 -6.95
C ASP A 28 -18.79 6.98 -7.85
N ASP A 29 -19.79 6.12 -8.08
CA ASP A 29 -20.98 6.42 -8.87
C ASP A 29 -21.86 7.53 -8.27
N THR A 30 -21.70 7.82 -6.98
CA THR A 30 -22.39 8.90 -6.27
C THR A 30 -21.57 10.20 -6.22
N GLY A 31 -20.35 10.20 -6.76
CA GLY A 31 -19.45 11.35 -6.76
C GLY A 31 -18.65 11.53 -5.47
N ASN A 32 -18.63 10.55 -4.57
CA ASN A 32 -17.83 10.60 -3.35
C ASN A 32 -16.42 10.04 -3.58
N PRO A 33 -15.38 10.55 -2.88
CA PRO A 33 -14.03 10.03 -3.04
C PRO A 33 -13.92 8.56 -2.62
N VAL A 34 -13.26 7.74 -3.43
CA VAL A 34 -13.09 6.31 -3.12
C VAL A 34 -12.01 6.08 -2.06
N ASP A 35 -12.21 5.03 -1.27
CA ASP A 35 -11.18 4.49 -0.38
C ASP A 35 -10.20 3.62 -1.17
N LEU A 36 -8.91 3.75 -0.85
CA LEU A 36 -7.83 2.97 -1.43
C LEU A 36 -7.43 1.85 -0.47
N HIS A 37 -7.87 0.64 -0.79
CA HIS A 37 -7.52 -0.56 -0.03
C HIS A 37 -6.24 -1.20 -0.58
N LEU A 38 -5.20 -1.26 0.26
CA LEU A 38 -3.93 -1.88 -0.07
C LEU A 38 -3.80 -3.21 0.69
N VAL A 39 -3.76 -4.33 -0.02
CA VAL A 39 -3.46 -5.65 0.54
C VAL A 39 -1.98 -5.94 0.34
N MET A 40 -1.24 -6.18 1.41
CA MET A 40 0.21 -6.38 1.35
C MET A 40 0.72 -7.35 2.40
N ASP A 41 1.93 -7.87 2.18
CA ASP A 41 2.62 -8.70 3.17
C ASP A 41 3.02 -7.89 4.43
N ASN A 42 3.45 -8.61 5.45
CA ASN A 42 3.71 -8.05 6.76
C ASN A 42 5.14 -7.49 6.94
N TYR A 43 5.84 -7.17 5.83
CA TYR A 43 7.25 -6.77 5.76
C TYR A 43 7.58 -5.55 6.64
N ALA A 44 8.79 -5.53 7.20
CA ALA A 44 9.21 -4.53 8.18
C ALA A 44 9.16 -3.09 7.65
N ALA A 45 9.45 -2.88 6.36
CA ALA A 45 9.38 -1.55 5.74
C ALA A 45 7.96 -0.96 5.78
N HIS A 46 6.92 -1.80 5.65
CA HIS A 46 5.51 -1.37 5.69
C HIS A 46 5.08 -0.91 7.08
N LYS A 47 5.76 -1.39 8.13
CA LYS A 47 5.42 -1.11 9.54
C LYS A 47 6.28 -0.03 10.18
N HIS A 48 7.17 0.59 9.41
CA HIS A 48 8.07 1.64 9.91
C HIS A 48 7.27 2.85 10.45
N ALA A 49 7.78 3.51 11.49
CA ALA A 49 7.09 4.62 12.17
C ALA A 49 6.65 5.74 11.21
N ASN A 50 7.53 6.14 10.28
CA ASN A 50 7.21 7.16 9.27
C ASN A 50 6.08 6.75 8.32
N VAL A 51 5.98 5.46 8.00
CA VAL A 51 4.92 4.93 7.14
C VAL A 51 3.60 4.93 7.90
N LYS A 52 3.59 4.43 9.14
CA LYS A 52 2.41 4.46 10.02
C LYS A 52 1.91 5.89 10.26
N LYS A 53 2.81 6.83 10.52
CA LYS A 53 2.47 8.25 10.69
C LYS A 53 1.78 8.81 9.44
N TRP A 54 2.36 8.57 8.26
CA TRP A 54 1.78 9.04 7.02
C TRP A 54 0.40 8.42 6.75
N LEU A 55 0.23 7.11 6.98
CA LEU A 55 -1.07 6.44 6.84
C LEU A 55 -2.13 7.03 7.79
N ALA A 56 -1.76 7.37 9.02
CA ALA A 56 -2.67 8.04 9.97
C ALA A 56 -3.10 9.43 9.49
N GLU A 57 -2.26 10.13 8.72
CA GLU A 57 -2.58 11.42 8.10
C GLU A 57 -3.43 11.28 6.82
N HIS A 58 -3.54 10.07 6.25
CA HIS A 58 -4.22 9.79 4.98
C HIS A 58 -5.26 8.67 5.14
N PRO A 59 -6.40 8.92 5.83
CA PRO A 59 -7.34 7.88 6.23
C PRO A 59 -8.02 7.13 5.06
N ARG A 60 -8.05 7.72 3.85
CA ARG A 60 -8.52 7.05 2.63
C ARG A 60 -7.62 5.89 2.21
N VAL A 61 -6.36 5.84 2.66
CA VAL A 61 -5.41 4.78 2.32
C VAL A 61 -5.44 3.73 3.44
N ILE A 62 -6.20 2.66 3.21
CA ILE A 62 -6.45 1.61 4.19
C ILE A 62 -5.55 0.41 3.90
N VAL A 63 -4.73 0.02 4.87
CA VAL A 63 -3.77 -1.09 4.72
C VAL A 63 -4.29 -2.35 5.40
N HIS A 64 -4.31 -3.44 4.65
CA HIS A 64 -4.62 -4.79 5.10
C HIS A 64 -3.38 -5.65 4.98
N PHE A 65 -2.89 -6.17 6.11
CA PHE A 65 -1.75 -7.08 6.13
C PHE A 65 -2.22 -8.53 6.04
N THR A 66 -1.58 -9.32 5.17
CA THR A 66 -1.79 -10.77 5.19
C THR A 66 -1.26 -11.37 6.52
N PRO A 67 -1.92 -12.41 7.06
CA PRO A 67 -1.42 -13.12 8.23
C PRO A 67 -0.02 -13.70 7.99
N THR A 68 0.74 -13.87 9.07
CA THR A 68 2.05 -14.54 8.99
C THR A 68 1.88 -15.95 8.42
N HIS A 69 2.76 -16.34 7.48
CA HIS A 69 2.71 -17.62 6.76
C HIS A 69 1.48 -17.82 5.84
N ALA A 70 0.77 -16.76 5.47
CA ALA A 70 -0.33 -16.81 4.52
C ALA A 70 0.04 -16.20 3.14
N SER A 71 1.15 -16.66 2.56
CA SER A 71 1.62 -16.26 1.22
C SER A 71 0.54 -16.46 0.14
N TRP A 72 -0.21 -17.56 0.24
CA TRP A 72 -1.30 -17.92 -0.67
C TRP A 72 -2.45 -16.88 -0.74
N MET A 73 -2.55 -15.97 0.25
CA MET A 73 -3.51 -14.86 0.21
C MET A 73 -2.98 -13.62 -0.49
N ASN A 74 -1.66 -13.54 -0.71
CA ASN A 74 -1.04 -12.44 -1.44
C ASN A 74 -1.09 -12.72 -2.94
N LEU A 75 -2.02 -12.08 -3.67
CA LEU A 75 -2.17 -12.27 -5.12
C LEU A 75 -0.89 -12.00 -5.92
N VAL A 76 0.00 -11.14 -5.41
CA VAL A 76 1.30 -10.88 -6.04
C VAL A 76 2.20 -12.13 -5.95
N GLU A 77 2.21 -12.83 -4.82
CA GLU A 77 2.97 -14.08 -4.64
C GLU A 77 2.36 -15.20 -5.50
N VAL A 78 1.03 -15.30 -5.55
CA VAL A 78 0.30 -16.22 -6.43
C VAL A 78 0.65 -15.97 -7.90
N TRP A 79 0.73 -14.71 -8.33
CA TRP A 79 1.12 -14.37 -9.71
C TRP A 79 2.56 -14.81 -10.03
N PHE A 80 3.46 -14.77 -9.06
CA PHE A 80 4.82 -15.28 -9.19
C PHE A 80 4.95 -16.80 -9.03
N GLY A 81 3.86 -17.51 -8.72
CA GLY A 81 3.86 -18.96 -8.50
C GLY A 81 4.60 -19.40 -7.23
N ILE A 82 4.63 -18.53 -6.22
CA ILE A 82 5.23 -18.73 -4.89
C ILE A 82 4.10 -18.96 -3.88
#